data_AF-A0A814L3H0-F1
#
_entry.id   AF-A0A814L3H0-F1
#
_cell.length_a   1.000
_cell.length_b   1.000
_cell.length_c   1.000
_cell.angle_alpha   90.00
_cell.angle_beta   90.00
_cell.angle_gamma   90.00
#
_symmetry.space_group_name_H-M   'P 1'
#
loop_
_entity.id
_entity.type
_entity.pdbx_description
1 polymer ?
#
loop_
_entity_poly.entity_id
_entity_poly.type
_entity_poly.pdbx_seq_one_letter_code
_entity_poly.pdbx_strand_id
1 'polypeptide(L)'
;MLLLVEVQNMLSIKSWPKTKEPASYQEIYNHVEHFGSECSQFIDIIEIDYYQGTTSTEIALSKDRITHRALSVITIQTWSRRLNQLRTIACSKDFCSAESTREFLNGERLIDSEIIALIERINSKIRQQFKVEIPVLIERLNDCMEMMKQYFLSFYQIESIQRIIENDQEEKLHAEDVPLSTLSRECLSYPFVFVLPRCYHRAREILNIFQTWLREDMIYTEFIERSLKSLDKKYREAKQAWELSKSQYSQIKYRTETRDTRLKKLEQTQLETDFFSKQQDYSSKCFKRQIYAMRLYELSHRLKNAHGNHTTIGKFQTGFKDLSKELPELESKIADDLCKTFSIVSKTIGRDWDRLYRELLFHPKRGQEELSNDLKIISRKYERGNTFQDQTMDALNKW
;
A
#
# COMPACT_ATOMS: atom_id res chain seq x y z
N MET A 1 60.48 15.00 -6.49
CA MET A 1 59.94 15.08 -5.12
C MET A 1 58.55 15.71 -5.08
N LEU A 2 58.31 16.91 -5.63
CA LEU A 2 56.97 17.55 -5.59
C LEU A 2 55.84 16.73 -6.24
N LEU A 3 56.04 16.15 -7.42
CA LEU A 3 55.04 15.27 -8.06
C LEU A 3 54.96 13.85 -7.45
N LEU A 4 56.02 13.38 -6.78
CA LEU A 4 55.96 12.14 -5.99
C LEU A 4 55.17 12.36 -4.70
N VAL A 5 55.21 13.58 -4.15
CA VAL A 5 54.33 14.05 -3.08
C VAL A 5 52.91 14.29 -3.59
N GLU A 6 52.69 14.75 -4.84
CA GLU A 6 51.34 14.83 -5.42
C GLU A 6 50.75 13.47 -5.80
N VAL A 7 51.55 12.54 -6.33
CA VAL A 7 51.11 11.15 -6.54
C VAL A 7 50.93 10.45 -5.21
N GLN A 8 51.80 10.65 -4.20
CA GLN A 8 51.55 10.17 -2.84
C GLN A 8 50.35 10.86 -2.18
N ASN A 9 50.05 12.13 -2.49
CA ASN A 9 48.88 12.83 -1.98
C ASN A 9 47.60 12.36 -2.68
N MET A 10 47.64 12.10 -3.99
CA MET A 10 46.59 11.42 -4.74
C MET A 10 46.43 9.97 -4.28
N LEU A 11 47.50 9.28 -3.88
CA LEU A 11 47.47 7.96 -3.24
C LEU A 11 47.04 8.03 -1.77
N SER A 12 47.13 9.20 -1.13
CA SER A 12 46.71 9.43 0.27
C SER A 12 45.24 9.80 0.41
N ILE A 13 44.48 9.77 -0.69
CA ILE A 13 43.02 9.87 -0.63
C ILE A 13 42.58 8.80 0.35
N LYS A 14 42.13 9.26 1.52
CA LYS A 14 41.65 8.38 2.57
C LYS A 14 40.50 7.60 1.95
N SER A 15 40.73 6.30 1.74
CA SER A 15 39.67 5.33 1.51
C SER A 15 38.49 5.74 2.37
N TRP A 16 37.29 5.85 1.79
CA TRP A 16 36.11 6.28 2.52
C TRP A 16 36.14 5.63 3.91
N PRO A 17 36.25 6.41 5.00
CA PRO A 17 36.54 5.83 6.28
C PRO A 17 35.39 4.89 6.61
N LYS A 18 35.69 3.58 6.70
CA LYS A 18 34.70 2.52 6.96
C LYS A 18 33.81 2.81 8.19
N THR A 19 34.19 3.78 9.00
CA THR A 19 33.52 4.22 10.21
C THR A 19 32.46 5.31 10.01
N LYS A 20 32.34 5.93 8.83
CA LYS A 20 31.36 7.01 8.61
C LYS A 20 30.39 6.60 7.50
N GLU A 21 29.20 6.16 7.89
CA GLU A 21 28.13 5.94 6.93
C GLU A 21 27.81 7.26 6.22
N PRO A 22 27.63 7.25 4.89
CA PRO A 22 27.19 8.43 4.15
C PRO A 22 25.83 8.90 4.65
N ALA A 23 25.66 10.20 4.85
CA ALA A 23 24.44 10.76 5.43
C ALA A 23 23.31 10.95 4.40
N SER A 24 23.64 10.92 3.10
CA SER A 24 22.65 11.03 2.02
C SER A 24 23.11 10.39 0.72
N TYR A 25 22.16 10.07 -0.16
CA TYR A 25 22.43 9.59 -1.52
C TYR A 25 23.30 10.56 -2.32
N GLN A 26 23.04 11.86 -2.19
CA GLN A 26 23.79 12.89 -2.88
C GLN A 26 25.28 12.89 -2.50
N GLU A 27 25.60 12.60 -1.23
CA GLU A 27 27.00 12.50 -0.78
C GLU A 27 27.71 11.31 -1.42
N ILE A 28 27.04 10.16 -1.54
CA ILE A 28 27.60 8.97 -2.20
C ILE A 28 27.81 9.23 -3.69
N TYR A 29 26.79 9.78 -4.36
CA TYR A 29 26.88 10.14 -5.77
C TYR A 29 28.04 11.09 -6.02
N ASN A 30 28.13 12.19 -5.25
CA ASN A 30 29.21 13.16 -5.38
C ASN A 30 30.58 12.52 -5.14
N HIS A 31 30.67 11.58 -4.20
CA HIS A 31 31.92 10.87 -3.93
C HIS A 31 32.33 9.97 -5.09
N VAL A 32 31.41 9.15 -5.62
CA VAL A 32 31.70 8.25 -6.75
C VAL A 32 31.96 9.03 -8.04
N GLU A 33 31.24 10.12 -8.29
CA GLU A 33 31.46 11.01 -9.45
C GLU A 33 32.83 11.67 -9.37
N HIS A 34 33.19 12.23 -8.21
CA HIS A 34 34.50 12.82 -7.98
C HIS A 34 35.61 11.79 -8.19
N PHE A 35 35.46 10.60 -7.63
CA PHE A 35 36.43 9.52 -7.76
C PHE A 35 36.58 9.01 -9.20
N GLY A 36 35.47 8.87 -9.94
CA GLY A 36 35.49 8.50 -11.35
C GLY A 36 36.24 9.54 -12.20
N SER A 37 36.05 10.83 -11.89
CA SER A 37 36.78 11.92 -12.53
C SER A 37 38.29 11.83 -12.25
N GLU A 38 38.69 11.57 -11.00
CA GLU A 38 40.10 11.38 -10.64
C GLU A 38 40.72 10.16 -11.31
N CYS A 39 40.00 9.03 -11.39
CA CYS A 39 40.45 7.84 -12.11
C CYS A 39 40.66 8.14 -13.60
N SER A 40 39.76 8.90 -14.22
CA SER A 40 39.93 9.33 -15.61
C SER A 40 41.19 10.20 -15.79
N GLN A 41 41.39 11.19 -14.91
CA GLN A 41 42.58 12.05 -14.95
C GLN A 41 43.86 11.23 -14.73
N PHE A 42 43.83 10.26 -13.84
CA PHE A 42 44.95 9.36 -13.61
C PHE A 42 45.27 8.52 -14.86
N ILE A 43 44.25 7.97 -15.53
CA ILE A 43 44.43 7.28 -16.82
C ILE A 43 45.05 8.20 -17.86
N ASP A 44 44.60 9.46 -17.95
CA ASP A 44 45.17 10.45 -18.87
C ASP A 44 46.66 10.69 -18.59
N ILE A 45 47.04 10.84 -17.31
CA ILE A 45 48.43 11.05 -16.90
C ILE A 45 49.29 9.83 -17.29
N ILE A 46 48.83 8.62 -16.99
CA ILE A 46 49.56 7.39 -17.28
C ILE A 46 49.72 7.21 -18.80
N GLU A 47 48.67 7.50 -19.56
CA GLU A 47 48.67 7.40 -21.02
C GLU A 47 49.63 8.43 -21.64
N ILE A 48 49.65 9.67 -21.15
CA ILE A 48 50.60 10.69 -21.58
C ILE A 48 52.04 10.28 -21.25
N ASP A 49 52.29 9.84 -20.02
CA ASP A 49 53.60 9.34 -19.57
C ASP A 49 54.07 8.15 -20.44
N TYR A 50 53.14 7.28 -20.82
CA TYR A 50 53.39 6.12 -21.69
C TYR A 50 53.85 6.57 -23.09
N TYR A 51 53.16 7.52 -23.72
CA TYR A 51 53.53 8.01 -25.06
C TYR A 51 54.78 8.89 -25.06
N GLN A 52 55.06 9.60 -23.98
CA GLN A 52 56.23 10.50 -23.91
C GLN A 52 57.52 9.76 -23.57
N GLY A 53 57.44 8.56 -22.95
CA GLY A 53 58.61 7.75 -22.59
C GLY A 53 59.54 8.42 -21.56
N THR A 54 59.10 9.53 -20.97
CA THR A 54 59.78 10.29 -19.93
C THR A 54 58.77 10.58 -18.85
N THR A 55 59.06 10.20 -17.61
CA THR A 55 58.26 10.65 -16.48
C THR A 55 58.35 12.17 -16.38
N SER A 56 57.21 12.85 -16.27
CA SER A 56 57.12 14.30 -16.05
C SER A 56 58.03 14.81 -14.90
N THR A 57 58.41 13.92 -13.97
CA THR A 57 59.36 14.15 -12.87
C THR A 57 60.85 14.22 -13.26
N GLU A 58 61.31 13.57 -14.33
CA GLU A 58 62.73 13.59 -14.73
C GLU A 58 63.12 14.90 -15.42
N ILE A 59 62.18 15.50 -16.15
CA ILE A 59 62.40 16.77 -16.89
C ILE A 59 62.63 17.95 -15.92
N ALA A 60 62.07 17.89 -14.71
CA ALA A 60 62.17 18.97 -13.72
C ALA A 60 63.47 18.93 -12.88
N LEU A 61 64.18 17.81 -12.82
CA LEU A 61 65.31 17.61 -11.88
C LEU A 61 66.68 17.40 -12.57
N SER A 62 66.71 17.13 -13.88
CA SER A 62 67.96 16.94 -14.61
C SER A 62 68.47 18.26 -15.20
N LYS A 63 69.55 18.82 -14.61
CA LYS A 63 70.33 19.92 -15.21
C LYS A 63 71.39 19.40 -16.21
N ASP A 64 71.73 18.12 -16.18
CA ASP A 64 72.67 17.49 -17.11
C ASP A 64 71.91 17.01 -18.36
N ARG A 65 71.70 17.96 -19.26
CA ARG A 65 71.11 17.77 -20.57
C ARG A 65 72.09 17.06 -21.49
N ILE A 66 71.77 15.84 -21.93
CA ILE A 66 71.93 15.38 -23.34
C ILE A 66 71.11 14.10 -23.59
N THR A 67 70.83 13.23 -22.60
CA THR A 67 70.23 11.89 -22.85
C THR A 67 68.73 11.73 -22.52
N HIS A 68 68.06 12.77 -22.02
CA HIS A 68 66.63 12.74 -21.66
C HIS A 68 65.83 13.79 -22.44
N ARG A 69 66.07 13.95 -23.74
CA ARG A 69 65.22 14.78 -24.59
C ARG A 69 63.93 13.99 -24.86
N ALA A 70 62.77 14.55 -24.51
CA ALA A 70 61.48 14.02 -24.96
C ALA A 70 61.54 13.80 -26.47
N LEU A 71 61.08 12.63 -26.93
CA LEU A 71 61.07 12.32 -28.35
C LEU A 71 60.31 13.43 -29.09
N SER A 72 60.93 14.02 -30.11
CA SER A 72 60.23 15.04 -30.89
C SER A 72 59.00 14.41 -31.54
N VAL A 73 57.92 15.17 -31.73
CA VAL A 73 56.71 14.69 -32.42
C VAL A 73 57.04 14.09 -33.79
N ILE A 74 58.02 14.68 -34.48
CA ILE A 74 58.55 14.16 -35.74
C ILE A 74 59.16 12.78 -35.53
N THR A 75 59.99 12.60 -34.51
CA THR A 75 60.52 11.28 -34.13
C THR A 75 59.38 10.32 -33.82
N ILE A 76 58.38 10.66 -33.02
CA ILE A 76 57.25 9.74 -32.76
C ILE A 76 56.51 9.37 -34.06
N GLN A 77 56.30 10.31 -34.97
CA GLN A 77 55.63 10.08 -36.25
C GLN A 77 56.44 9.21 -37.22
N THR A 78 57.74 9.46 -37.36
CA THR A 78 58.62 8.64 -38.22
C THR A 78 58.70 7.19 -37.70
N TRP A 79 58.53 7.01 -36.40
CA TRP A 79 58.62 5.72 -35.73
C TRP A 79 57.29 5.00 -35.64
N SER A 80 56.16 5.71 -35.67
CA SER A 80 54.82 5.10 -35.56
C SER A 80 54.59 4.04 -36.63
N ARG A 81 55.09 4.25 -37.86
CA ARG A 81 54.99 3.26 -38.95
C ARG A 81 55.76 1.98 -38.64
N ARG A 82 57.00 2.10 -38.13
CA ARG A 82 57.85 0.94 -37.78
C ARG A 82 57.32 0.21 -36.54
N LEU A 83 56.85 0.96 -35.54
CA LEU A 83 56.17 0.41 -34.36
C LEU A 83 54.87 -0.29 -34.73
N ASN A 84 54.08 0.24 -35.66
CA ASN A 84 52.87 -0.40 -36.18
C ASN A 84 53.18 -1.65 -37.04
N GLN A 85 54.29 -1.65 -37.77
CA GLN A 85 54.76 -2.86 -38.46
C GLN A 85 55.18 -3.94 -37.45
N LEU A 86 55.97 -3.57 -36.44
CA LEU A 86 56.33 -4.45 -35.31
C LEU A 86 55.07 -4.97 -34.59
N ARG A 87 54.06 -4.13 -34.39
CA ARG A 87 52.75 -4.50 -33.83
C ARG A 87 52.04 -5.57 -34.67
N THR A 88 51.93 -5.32 -35.97
CA THR A 88 51.20 -6.21 -36.89
C THR A 88 51.91 -7.55 -37.02
N ILE A 89 53.24 -7.54 -36.97
CA ILE A 89 54.09 -8.73 -37.01
C ILE A 89 54.05 -9.48 -35.67
N ALA A 90 54.09 -8.77 -34.53
CA ALA A 90 53.93 -9.34 -33.20
C ALA A 90 52.54 -9.97 -32.98
N CYS A 91 51.50 -9.43 -33.62
CA CYS A 91 50.16 -10.02 -33.61
C CYS A 91 50.00 -11.24 -34.54
N SER A 92 50.94 -11.51 -35.45
CA SER A 92 50.83 -12.59 -36.45
C SER A 92 51.83 -13.74 -36.26
N LYS A 93 52.80 -13.62 -35.34
CA LYS A 93 53.74 -14.67 -34.95
C LYS A 93 53.82 -14.78 -33.43
N ASP A 94 53.93 -15.99 -32.90
CA ASP A 94 54.19 -16.26 -31.47
C ASP A 94 55.57 -15.71 -31.05
N PHE A 95 55.64 -14.40 -30.78
CA PHE A 95 56.82 -13.75 -30.19
C PHE A 95 56.84 -13.98 -28.67
N CYS A 96 56.93 -15.24 -28.25
CA CYS A 96 57.13 -15.58 -26.84
C CYS A 96 58.61 -15.60 -26.44
N SER A 97 59.54 -15.69 -27.40
CA SER A 97 60.98 -15.68 -27.11
C SER A 97 61.62 -14.31 -27.40
N ALA A 98 62.40 -13.83 -26.43
CA ALA A 98 63.25 -12.65 -26.59
C ALA A 98 64.28 -12.82 -27.72
N GLU A 99 64.61 -14.06 -28.06
CA GLU A 99 65.60 -14.45 -29.07
C GLU A 99 65.08 -14.24 -30.49
N SER A 100 63.85 -14.67 -30.80
CA SER A 100 63.22 -14.43 -32.11
C SER A 100 62.94 -12.94 -32.36
N THR A 101 62.69 -12.17 -31.29
CA THR A 101 62.56 -10.70 -31.37
C THR A 101 63.91 -10.05 -31.71
N ARG A 102 64.99 -10.51 -31.07
CA ARG A 102 66.35 -10.06 -31.36
C ARG A 102 66.80 -10.43 -32.77
N GLU A 103 66.60 -11.67 -33.20
CA GLU A 103 66.96 -12.13 -34.55
C GLU A 103 66.25 -11.32 -35.63
N PHE A 104 64.95 -11.05 -35.45
CA PHE A 104 64.18 -10.24 -36.39
C PHE A 104 64.69 -8.79 -36.44
N LEU A 105 64.85 -8.16 -35.27
CA LEU A 105 65.33 -6.79 -35.20
C LEU A 105 66.77 -6.66 -35.74
N ASN A 106 67.64 -7.65 -35.50
CA ASN A 106 69.01 -7.71 -36.02
C ASN A 106 69.05 -7.94 -37.54
N GLY A 107 68.15 -8.77 -38.08
CA GLY A 107 68.08 -9.09 -39.50
C GLY A 107 67.77 -7.90 -40.40
N GLU A 108 66.97 -6.95 -39.91
CA GLU A 108 66.62 -5.74 -40.65
C GLU A 108 67.67 -4.61 -40.55
N ARG A 109 68.77 -4.79 -39.79
CA ARG A 109 69.72 -3.72 -39.41
C ARG A 109 69.02 -2.46 -38.89
N LEU A 110 67.82 -2.62 -38.35
CA LEU A 110 66.97 -1.51 -37.96
C LEU A 110 67.34 -0.97 -36.59
N ILE A 111 68.22 -1.64 -35.83
CA ILE A 111 68.52 -1.32 -34.45
C ILE A 111 69.74 -0.41 -34.31
N ASP A 112 69.52 0.90 -34.29
CA ASP A 112 70.48 1.80 -33.68
C ASP A 112 70.46 1.65 -32.15
N SER A 113 71.59 1.90 -31.49
CA SER A 113 71.70 1.83 -30.03
C SER A 113 70.65 2.69 -29.30
N GLU A 114 70.23 3.80 -29.91
CA GLU A 114 69.15 4.67 -29.41
C GLU A 114 67.79 3.95 -29.34
N ILE A 115 67.55 2.95 -30.20
CA ILE A 115 66.30 2.19 -30.26
C ILE A 115 66.23 1.18 -29.13
N ILE A 116 67.35 0.49 -28.88
CA ILE A 116 67.46 -0.42 -27.75
C ILE A 116 67.22 0.36 -26.46
N ALA A 117 67.87 1.52 -26.31
CA ALA A 117 67.69 2.39 -25.16
C ALA A 117 66.24 2.88 -25.01
N LEU A 118 65.59 3.28 -26.11
CA LEU A 118 64.19 3.70 -26.10
C LEU A 118 63.26 2.55 -25.69
N ILE A 119 63.47 1.36 -26.27
CA ILE A 119 62.64 0.21 -25.94
C ILE A 119 62.86 -0.26 -24.51
N GLU A 120 64.10 -0.28 -24.02
CA GLU A 120 64.39 -0.59 -22.62
C GLU A 120 63.73 0.41 -21.67
N ARG A 121 63.69 1.70 -22.04
CA ARG A 121 63.00 2.76 -21.28
C ARG A 121 61.48 2.55 -21.29
N ILE A 122 60.89 2.27 -22.45
CA ILE A 122 59.46 1.92 -22.59
C ILE A 122 59.13 0.67 -21.76
N ASN A 123 59.92 -0.40 -21.87
CA ASN A 123 59.71 -1.66 -21.14
C ASN A 123 59.89 -1.50 -19.63
N SER A 124 60.82 -0.65 -19.17
CA SER A 124 60.95 -0.30 -17.77
C SER A 124 59.69 0.41 -17.26
N LYS A 125 59.18 1.37 -18.04
CA LYS A 125 57.97 2.12 -17.69
C LYS A 125 56.71 1.26 -17.72
N ILE A 126 56.55 0.39 -18.72
CA ILE A 126 55.49 -0.63 -18.77
C ILE A 126 55.54 -1.49 -17.51
N ARG A 127 56.73 -1.96 -17.10
CA ARG A 127 56.89 -2.75 -15.88
C ARG A 127 56.49 -1.98 -14.62
N GLN A 128 56.82 -0.69 -14.53
CA GLN A 128 56.38 0.17 -13.44
C GLN A 128 54.85 0.34 -13.44
N GLN A 129 54.26 0.65 -14.59
CA GLN A 129 52.82 0.83 -14.76
C GLN A 129 52.06 -0.45 -14.37
N PHE A 130 52.49 -1.62 -14.85
CA PHE A 130 51.86 -2.89 -14.53
C PHE A 130 52.04 -3.34 -13.07
N LYS A 131 53.17 -3.04 -12.44
CA LYS A 131 53.43 -3.50 -11.06
C LYS A 131 52.88 -2.59 -9.99
N VAL A 132 52.72 -1.29 -10.28
CA VAL A 132 52.39 -0.29 -9.27
C VAL A 132 51.11 0.46 -9.63
N GLU A 133 51.04 1.07 -10.81
CA GLU A 133 49.98 2.01 -11.16
C GLU A 133 48.65 1.30 -11.50
N ILE A 134 48.70 0.19 -12.25
CA ILE A 134 47.52 -0.60 -12.62
C ILE A 134 46.89 -1.31 -11.42
N PRO A 135 47.64 -1.99 -10.53
CA PRO A 135 47.06 -2.60 -9.33
C PRO A 135 46.36 -1.57 -8.44
N VAL A 136 46.94 -0.37 -8.28
CA VAL A 136 46.29 0.74 -7.56
C VAL A 136 44.99 1.16 -8.24
N LEU A 137 44.97 1.29 -9.57
CA LEU A 137 43.74 1.61 -10.30
C LEU A 137 42.67 0.52 -10.15
N ILE A 138 43.06 -0.76 -10.17
CA ILE A 138 42.15 -1.89 -9.96
C ILE A 138 41.58 -1.88 -8.54
N GLU A 139 42.43 -1.72 -7.53
CA GLU A 139 42.03 -1.61 -6.12
C GLU A 139 41.02 -0.47 -5.94
N ARG A 140 41.31 0.68 -6.53
CA ARG A 140 40.41 1.85 -6.54
C ARG A 140 39.06 1.57 -7.18
N LEU A 141 39.05 0.98 -8.37
CA LEU A 141 37.80 0.62 -9.05
C LEU A 141 37.00 -0.39 -8.24
N ASN A 142 37.67 -1.35 -7.61
CA ASN A 142 37.04 -2.34 -6.73
C ASN A 142 36.44 -1.69 -5.49
N ASP A 143 37.12 -0.76 -4.83
CA ASP A 143 36.59 -0.01 -3.68
C ASP A 143 35.32 0.77 -4.08
N CYS A 144 35.32 1.39 -5.25
CA CYS A 144 34.13 2.06 -5.78
C CYS A 144 32.99 1.08 -6.06
N MET A 145 33.28 -0.06 -6.69
CA MET A 145 32.27 -1.09 -6.92
C MET A 145 31.71 -1.64 -5.61
N GLU A 146 32.54 -1.86 -4.60
CA GLU A 146 32.11 -2.38 -3.30
C GLU A 146 31.27 -1.34 -2.54
N MET A 147 31.63 -0.06 -2.59
CA MET A 147 30.77 1.01 -2.04
C MET A 147 29.41 1.05 -2.74
N MET A 148 29.37 0.96 -4.07
CA MET A 148 28.12 0.90 -4.81
C MET A 148 27.33 -0.36 -4.47
N LYS A 149 27.98 -1.52 -4.31
CA LYS A 149 27.34 -2.77 -3.92
C LYS A 149 26.74 -2.68 -2.51
N GLN A 150 27.49 -2.17 -1.54
CA GLN A 150 26.97 -1.94 -0.18
C GLN A 150 25.80 -0.97 -0.18
N TYR A 151 25.88 0.07 -1.00
CA TYR A 151 24.79 0.99 -1.25
C TYR A 151 23.54 0.25 -1.80
N PHE A 152 23.66 -0.57 -2.85
CA PHE A 152 22.54 -1.37 -3.35
C PHE A 152 21.93 -2.27 -2.29
N LEU A 153 22.78 -2.97 -1.55
CA LEU A 153 22.34 -3.86 -0.49
C LEU A 153 21.62 -3.12 0.64
N SER A 154 21.98 -1.86 0.91
CA SER A 154 21.29 -1.03 1.90
C SER A 154 19.88 -0.58 1.45
N PHE A 155 19.68 -0.36 0.15
CA PHE A 155 18.36 0.02 -0.41
C PHE A 155 17.46 -1.19 -0.63
N TYR A 156 18.04 -2.33 -1.00
CA TYR A 156 17.33 -3.58 -1.23
C TYR A 156 17.45 -4.47 0.01
N GLN A 157 16.68 -4.17 1.06
CA GLN A 157 16.26 -5.16 2.07
C GLN A 157 15.30 -6.21 1.47
N ILE A 158 15.60 -6.72 0.27
CA ILE A 158 14.79 -7.73 -0.41
C ILE A 158 15.68 -8.96 -0.51
N GLU A 159 15.34 -9.99 0.28
CA GLU A 159 16.00 -11.32 0.36
C GLU A 159 16.40 -11.92 -1.01
N SER A 160 15.79 -11.47 -2.10
CA SER A 160 16.06 -11.93 -3.46
C SER A 160 17.45 -11.61 -3.98
N ILE A 161 18.05 -10.45 -3.66
CA ILE A 161 19.39 -10.09 -4.16
C ILE A 161 20.50 -10.80 -3.35
N GLN A 162 20.30 -10.98 -2.05
CA GLN A 162 21.21 -11.78 -1.22
C GLN A 162 21.31 -13.22 -1.73
N ARG A 163 20.19 -13.87 -2.10
CA ARG A 163 20.22 -15.20 -2.72
C ARG A 163 20.95 -15.24 -4.07
N ILE A 164 20.83 -14.19 -4.89
CA ILE A 164 21.53 -14.12 -6.18
C ILE A 164 23.05 -14.00 -5.96
N ILE A 165 23.48 -13.21 -4.98
CA ILE A 165 24.91 -13.03 -4.65
C ILE A 165 25.49 -14.30 -4.01
N GLU A 166 24.73 -14.97 -3.13
CA GLU A 166 25.13 -16.25 -2.54
C GLU A 166 25.32 -17.32 -3.62
N ASN A 167 24.42 -17.38 -4.60
CA ASN A 167 24.54 -18.28 -5.75
C ASN A 167 25.75 -17.92 -6.65
N ASP A 168 26.06 -16.63 -6.85
CA ASP A 168 27.19 -16.17 -7.67
C ASP A 168 28.55 -16.40 -6.97
N GLN A 169 28.56 -16.44 -5.63
CA GLN A 169 29.75 -16.81 -4.84
C GLN A 169 30.03 -18.31 -4.87
N GLU A 170 28.99 -19.15 -4.89
CA GLU A 170 29.15 -20.60 -5.10
C GLU A 170 29.70 -20.92 -6.50
N GLU A 171 29.31 -20.16 -7.54
CA GLU A 171 29.85 -20.33 -8.89
C GLU A 171 31.34 -19.92 -9.00
N LYS A 172 31.78 -18.90 -8.25
CA LYS A 172 33.19 -18.46 -8.22
C LYS A 172 34.12 -19.41 -7.47
N LEU A 173 33.60 -20.19 -6.51
CA LEU A 173 34.37 -21.25 -5.83
C LEU A 173 34.78 -22.40 -6.76
N HIS A 174 34.23 -22.47 -7.98
CA HIS A 174 34.57 -23.45 -9.00
C HIS A 174 35.43 -22.93 -10.16
N ALA A 175 35.73 -21.63 -10.22
CA ALA A 175 36.69 -21.09 -11.16
C ALA A 175 38.11 -21.24 -10.55
N GLU A 176 38.84 -22.28 -10.96
CA GLU A 176 40.21 -22.55 -10.54
C GLU A 176 41.07 -21.27 -10.56
N ASP A 177 41.64 -20.93 -9.39
CA ASP A 177 42.65 -19.90 -9.21
C ASP A 177 43.85 -20.18 -10.14
N VAL A 178 43.87 -19.57 -11.32
CA VAL A 178 45.08 -19.50 -12.13
C VAL A 178 46.07 -18.62 -11.36
N PRO A 179 47.18 -19.16 -10.84
CA PRO A 179 48.08 -18.39 -10.00
C PRO A 179 48.67 -17.23 -10.81
N LEU A 180 48.52 -15.99 -10.32
CA LEU A 180 49.20 -14.83 -10.92
C LEU A 180 50.73 -14.99 -10.99
N SER A 181 51.30 -15.93 -10.22
CA SER A 181 52.72 -16.27 -10.24
C SER A 181 53.17 -16.93 -11.56
N THR A 182 52.27 -17.54 -12.32
CA THR A 182 52.59 -18.15 -13.64
C THR A 182 52.70 -17.14 -14.78
N LEU A 183 52.09 -15.96 -14.68
CA LEU A 183 52.28 -14.87 -15.66
C LEU A 183 53.66 -14.19 -15.53
N SER A 184 54.40 -14.39 -14.44
CA SER A 184 55.59 -13.58 -14.15
C SER A 184 56.83 -13.93 -15.00
N ARG A 185 56.89 -15.10 -15.66
CA ARG A 185 58.12 -15.56 -16.32
C ARG A 185 58.12 -15.46 -17.85
N GLU A 186 56.95 -15.44 -18.50
CA GLU A 186 56.86 -15.34 -19.97
C GLU A 186 56.45 -13.93 -20.46
N CYS A 187 56.05 -13.02 -19.56
CA CYS A 187 55.59 -11.68 -19.89
C CYS A 187 56.70 -10.64 -20.18
N LEU A 188 57.92 -11.07 -20.51
CA LEU A 188 59.02 -10.17 -20.90
C LEU A 188 59.07 -9.89 -22.42
N SER A 189 58.20 -10.52 -23.22
CA SER A 189 58.09 -10.23 -24.63
C SER A 189 57.35 -8.90 -24.87
N TYR A 190 57.64 -8.29 -26.01
CA TYR A 190 57.16 -6.99 -26.48
C TYR A 190 55.63 -6.75 -26.67
N PRO A 191 54.69 -7.73 -26.56
CA PRO A 191 53.26 -7.46 -26.81
C PRO A 191 52.61 -6.42 -25.89
N PHE A 192 53.16 -6.14 -24.71
CA PHE A 192 52.55 -5.22 -23.73
C PHE A 192 52.46 -3.76 -24.20
N VAL A 193 53.33 -3.35 -25.13
CA VAL A 193 53.31 -2.02 -25.77
C VAL A 193 51.96 -1.76 -26.48
N PHE A 194 51.23 -2.82 -26.85
CA PHE A 194 49.95 -2.69 -27.56
C PHE A 194 48.74 -3.07 -26.72
N VAL A 195 48.95 -3.68 -25.55
CA VAL A 195 47.90 -4.06 -24.61
C VAL A 195 47.47 -2.86 -23.76
N LEU A 196 48.41 -2.04 -23.30
CA LEU A 196 48.14 -0.90 -22.42
C LEU A 196 47.13 0.12 -22.97
N PRO A 197 47.26 0.61 -24.22
CA PRO A 197 46.26 1.54 -24.78
C PRO A 197 44.84 0.93 -24.85
N ARG A 198 44.73 -0.38 -25.12
CA ARG A 198 43.45 -1.08 -25.10
C ARG A 198 42.89 -1.21 -23.69
N CYS A 199 43.74 -1.43 -22.69
CA CYS A 199 43.34 -1.44 -21.28
C CYS A 199 42.82 -0.07 -20.83
N TYR A 200 43.49 1.03 -21.19
CA TYR A 200 43.02 2.39 -20.88
C TYR A 200 41.69 2.70 -21.57
N HIS A 201 41.55 2.33 -22.84
CA HIS A 201 40.29 2.48 -23.56
C HIS A 201 39.14 1.73 -22.87
N ARG A 202 39.35 0.46 -22.50
CA ARG A 202 38.35 -0.33 -21.78
C ARG A 202 38.04 0.24 -20.39
N ALA A 203 39.04 0.74 -19.67
CA ALA A 203 38.83 1.39 -18.39
C ALA A 203 37.97 2.65 -18.54
N ARG A 204 38.19 3.46 -19.58
CA ARG A 204 37.34 4.61 -19.91
C ARG A 204 35.92 4.21 -20.28
N GLU A 205 35.75 3.16 -21.09
CA GLU A 205 34.42 2.62 -21.42
C GLU A 205 33.65 2.21 -20.16
N ILE A 206 34.31 1.50 -19.25
CA ILE A 206 33.74 1.09 -17.96
C ILE A 206 33.36 2.31 -17.13
N LEU A 207 34.25 3.31 -17.00
CA LEU A 207 33.96 4.55 -16.28
C LEU A 207 32.77 5.30 -16.89
N ASN A 208 32.66 5.37 -18.21
CA ASN A 208 31.53 6.00 -18.89
C ASN A 208 30.22 5.26 -18.66
N ILE A 209 30.24 3.92 -18.64
CA ILE A 209 29.07 3.11 -18.29
C ILE A 209 28.64 3.43 -16.85
N PHE A 210 29.59 3.47 -15.91
CA PHE A 210 29.30 3.83 -14.52
C PHE A 210 28.70 5.22 -14.37
N GLN A 211 29.28 6.23 -15.04
CA GLN A 211 28.74 7.60 -15.00
C GLN A 211 27.33 7.69 -15.59
N THR A 212 27.08 6.99 -16.71
CA THR A 212 25.75 6.95 -17.31
C THR A 212 24.75 6.32 -16.36
N TRP A 213 25.12 5.18 -15.78
CA TRP A 213 24.27 4.44 -14.88
C TRP A 213 23.98 5.22 -13.57
N LEU A 214 24.96 5.90 -12.99
CA LEU A 214 24.77 6.80 -11.85
C LEU A 214 23.81 7.96 -12.18
N ARG A 215 23.91 8.53 -13.37
CA ARG A 215 23.02 9.62 -13.81
C ARG A 215 21.57 9.14 -13.93
N GLU A 216 21.35 7.97 -14.52
CA GLU A 216 20.01 7.39 -14.64
C GLU A 216 19.41 7.05 -13.26
N ASP A 217 20.22 6.52 -12.33
CA ASP A 217 19.79 6.23 -10.95
C ASP A 217 19.39 7.52 -10.19
N MET A 218 20.13 8.61 -10.39
CA MET A 218 19.78 9.92 -9.83
C MET A 218 18.46 10.45 -10.39
N ILE A 219 18.26 10.37 -11.71
CA ILE A 219 17.00 10.77 -12.36
C ILE A 219 15.83 9.94 -11.83
N TYR A 220 16.03 8.64 -11.64
CA TYR A 220 15.03 7.74 -11.09
C TYR A 220 14.67 8.10 -9.63
N THR A 221 15.69 8.41 -8.82
CA THR A 221 15.50 8.85 -7.42
C THR A 221 14.68 10.14 -7.36
N GLU A 222 15.00 11.15 -8.19
CA GLU A 222 14.19 12.38 -8.30
C GLU A 222 12.74 12.10 -8.72
N PHE A 223 12.55 11.17 -9.66
CA PHE A 223 11.22 10.76 -10.12
C PHE A 223 10.41 10.12 -8.97
N ILE A 224 11.02 9.22 -8.19
CA ILE A 224 10.39 8.63 -7.00
C ILE A 224 10.02 9.71 -6.00
N GLU A 225 10.93 10.63 -5.68
CA GLU A 225 10.64 11.71 -4.73
C GLU A 225 9.46 12.58 -5.16
N ARG A 226 9.42 12.97 -6.43
CA ARG A 226 8.29 13.75 -6.99
C ARG A 226 7.00 12.95 -6.92
N SER A 227 7.06 11.65 -7.22
CA SER A 227 5.92 10.74 -7.15
C SER A 227 5.40 10.59 -5.71
N LEU A 228 6.28 10.43 -4.74
CA LEU A 228 5.95 10.36 -3.32
C LEU A 228 5.36 11.68 -2.80
N LYS A 229 5.94 12.82 -3.16
CA LYS A 229 5.39 14.15 -2.81
C LYS A 229 3.98 14.36 -3.40
N SER A 230 3.75 13.92 -4.64
CA SER A 230 2.43 13.95 -5.29
C SER A 230 1.43 13.03 -4.59
N LEU A 231 1.85 11.81 -4.23
CA LEU A 231 1.01 10.85 -3.53
C LEU A 231 0.63 11.34 -2.12
N ASP A 232 1.59 11.91 -1.38
CA ASP A 232 1.35 12.47 -0.06
C ASP A 232 0.39 13.68 -0.10
N LYS A 233 0.50 14.52 -1.14
CA LYS A 233 -0.48 15.59 -1.38
C LYS A 233 -1.89 15.02 -1.59
N LYS A 234 -2.05 14.02 -2.48
CA LYS A 234 -3.34 13.36 -2.72
C LYS A 234 -3.90 12.70 -1.47
N TYR A 235 -3.04 12.08 -0.66
CA TYR A 235 -3.42 11.49 0.62
C TYR A 235 -3.96 12.54 1.59
N ARG A 236 -3.28 13.69 1.72
CA ARG A 236 -3.74 14.80 2.57
C ARG A 236 -5.08 15.38 2.11
N GLU A 237 -5.27 15.57 0.81
CA GLU A 237 -6.54 16.03 0.23
C GLU A 237 -7.68 15.03 0.49
N ALA A 238 -7.44 13.73 0.26
CA ALA A 238 -8.41 12.68 0.54
C ALA A 238 -8.77 12.60 2.04
N LYS A 239 -7.77 12.75 2.92
CA LYS A 239 -7.97 12.79 4.38
C LYS A 239 -8.84 13.98 4.81
N GLN A 240 -8.60 15.17 4.26
CA GLN A 240 -9.41 16.36 4.53
C GLN A 240 -10.86 16.18 4.03
N ALA A 241 -11.04 15.63 2.83
CA ALA A 241 -12.36 15.34 2.28
C ALA A 241 -13.13 14.32 3.15
N TRP A 242 -12.44 13.30 3.65
CA TRP A 242 -13.01 12.32 4.57
C TRP A 242 -13.43 12.93 5.91
N GLU A 243 -12.58 13.76 6.53
CA GLU A 243 -12.91 14.49 7.77
C GLU A 243 -14.16 15.38 7.59
N LEU A 244 -14.24 16.09 6.46
CA LEU A 244 -15.40 16.92 6.12
C LEU A 244 -16.67 16.07 5.95
N SER A 245 -16.59 14.96 5.22
CA SER A 245 -17.71 14.04 5.02
C SER A 245 -18.17 13.40 6.35
N LYS A 246 -17.23 13.04 7.22
CA LYS A 246 -17.51 12.52 8.57
C LYS A 246 -18.24 13.54 9.45
N SER A 247 -17.84 14.81 9.38
CA SER A 247 -18.53 15.92 10.07
C SER A 247 -19.96 16.10 9.55
N GLN A 248 -20.14 16.12 8.22
CA GLN A 248 -21.46 16.22 7.59
C GLN A 248 -22.36 15.04 7.96
N TYR A 249 -21.84 13.82 7.94
CA TYR A 249 -22.57 12.63 8.36
C TYR A 249 -23.03 12.73 9.81
N SER A 250 -22.17 13.21 10.71
CA SER A 250 -22.52 13.40 12.12
C SER A 250 -23.64 14.42 12.30
N GLN A 251 -23.65 15.52 11.52
CA GLN A 251 -24.73 16.50 11.53
C GLN A 251 -26.05 15.92 10.99
N ILE A 252 -25.99 15.16 9.91
CA ILE A 252 -27.17 14.49 9.32
C ILE A 252 -27.75 13.52 10.35
N LYS A 253 -26.90 12.69 10.97
CA LYS A 253 -27.30 11.73 12.00
C LYS A 253 -28.01 12.40 13.18
N TYR A 254 -27.46 13.49 13.70
CA TYR A 254 -28.11 14.26 14.77
C TYR A 254 -29.48 14.81 14.33
N ARG A 255 -29.59 15.32 13.10
CA ARG A 255 -30.86 15.83 12.56
C ARG A 255 -31.89 14.72 12.38
N THR A 256 -31.50 13.53 11.94
CA THR A 256 -32.41 12.38 11.82
C THR A 256 -32.88 11.91 13.19
N GLU A 257 -31.99 11.77 14.17
CA GLU A 257 -32.35 11.39 15.55
C GLU A 257 -33.31 12.41 16.19
N THR A 258 -33.09 13.70 15.93
CA THR A 258 -33.98 14.78 16.38
C THR A 258 -35.36 14.69 15.72
N ARG A 259 -35.42 14.39 14.42
CA ARG A 259 -36.68 14.20 13.68
C ARG A 259 -37.44 12.99 14.20
N ASP A 260 -36.77 11.86 14.42
CA ASP A 260 -37.38 10.64 14.94
C ASP A 260 -37.96 10.87 16.34
N THR A 261 -37.25 11.61 17.19
CA THR A 261 -37.75 12.00 18.52
C THR A 261 -39.00 12.88 18.43
N ARG A 262 -39.06 13.81 17.45
CA ARG A 262 -40.25 14.64 17.21
C ARG A 262 -41.42 13.84 16.66
N LEU A 263 -41.17 12.90 15.75
CA LEU A 263 -42.20 12.01 15.21
C LEU A 263 -42.81 11.14 16.32
N LYS A 264 -42.00 10.53 17.19
CA LYS A 264 -42.49 9.78 18.35
C LYS A 264 -43.38 10.62 19.28
N LYS A 265 -43.00 11.89 19.51
CA LYS A 265 -43.83 12.81 20.31
C LYS A 265 -45.16 13.12 19.62
N LEU A 266 -45.15 13.36 18.31
CA LEU A 266 -46.37 13.59 17.53
C LEU A 266 -47.29 12.36 17.53
N GLU A 267 -46.73 11.16 17.36
CA GLU A 267 -47.47 9.90 17.47
C GLU A 267 -48.11 9.74 18.85
N GLN A 268 -47.36 10.06 19.91
CA GLN A 268 -47.89 10.03 21.28
C GLN A 268 -49.03 11.04 21.48
N THR A 269 -48.85 12.30 21.04
CA THR A 269 -49.91 13.32 21.13
C THR A 269 -51.13 12.91 20.31
N GLN A 270 -50.94 12.30 19.14
CA GLN A 270 -52.05 11.79 18.33
C GLN A 270 -52.84 10.71 19.08
N LEU A 271 -52.16 9.75 19.71
CA LEU A 271 -52.79 8.72 20.54
C LEU A 271 -53.57 9.32 21.71
N GLU A 272 -53.01 10.33 22.38
CA GLU A 272 -53.69 11.07 23.46
C GLU A 272 -54.94 11.78 22.94
N THR A 273 -54.87 12.47 21.79
CA THR A 273 -56.03 13.15 21.19
C THR A 273 -57.12 12.16 20.77
N ASP A 274 -56.75 11.01 20.21
CA ASP A 274 -57.68 9.96 19.84
C ASP A 274 -58.35 9.34 21.08
N PHE A 275 -57.60 9.19 22.17
CA PHE A 275 -58.12 8.74 23.46
C PHE A 275 -59.14 9.73 24.04
N PHE A 276 -58.82 11.03 24.09
CA PHE A 276 -59.75 12.05 24.58
C PHE A 276 -61.02 12.15 23.72
N SER A 277 -60.88 12.05 22.40
CA SER A 277 -62.02 12.03 21.47
C SER A 277 -62.96 10.85 21.76
N LYS A 278 -62.40 9.64 21.94
CA LYS A 278 -63.17 8.44 22.33
C LYS A 278 -63.82 8.59 23.70
N GLN A 279 -63.13 9.19 24.68
CA GLN A 279 -63.67 9.42 26.01
C GLN A 279 -64.85 10.40 25.98
N GLN A 280 -64.77 11.45 25.15
CA GLN A 280 -65.85 12.42 24.97
C GLN A 280 -67.08 11.77 24.30
N ASP A 281 -66.89 10.95 23.27
CA ASP A 281 -67.98 10.18 22.64
C ASP A 281 -68.63 9.20 23.65
N TYR A 282 -67.81 8.51 24.46
CA TYR A 282 -68.31 7.63 25.52
C TYR A 282 -69.13 8.39 26.58
N SER A 283 -68.63 9.53 27.05
CA SER A 283 -69.33 10.40 28.00
C SER A 283 -70.67 10.89 27.43
N SER A 284 -70.68 11.33 26.17
CA SER A 284 -71.90 11.74 25.45
C SER A 284 -72.93 10.60 25.35
N LYS A 285 -72.47 9.38 25.03
CA LYS A 285 -73.33 8.18 24.99
C LYS A 285 -73.87 7.82 26.38
N CYS A 286 -73.06 7.90 27.43
CA CYS A 286 -73.49 7.66 28.81
C CYS A 286 -74.53 8.68 29.27
N PHE A 287 -74.31 9.96 28.98
CA PHE A 287 -75.26 11.03 29.30
C PHE A 287 -76.62 10.81 28.59
N LYS A 288 -76.60 10.45 27.29
CA LYS A 288 -77.82 10.07 26.55
C LYS A 288 -78.55 8.88 27.20
N ARG A 289 -77.81 7.85 27.64
CA ARG A 289 -78.39 6.69 28.35
C ARG A 289 -78.98 7.09 29.70
N GLN A 290 -78.33 7.98 30.45
CA GLN A 290 -78.84 8.46 31.73
C GLN A 290 -80.14 9.26 31.57
N ILE A 291 -80.22 10.14 30.58
CA ILE A 291 -81.46 10.85 30.23
C ILE A 291 -82.57 9.84 29.89
N TYR A 292 -82.26 8.80 29.12
CA TYR A 292 -83.22 7.77 28.75
C TYR A 292 -83.72 6.98 29.97
N ALA A 293 -82.82 6.58 30.87
CA ALA A 293 -83.16 5.90 32.12
C ALA A 293 -84.04 6.77 33.04
N MET A 294 -83.76 8.07 33.15
CA MET A 294 -84.60 9.01 33.90
C MET A 294 -86.01 9.11 33.31
N ARG A 295 -86.15 9.16 31.98
CA ARG A 295 -87.47 9.16 31.32
C ARG A 295 -88.24 7.87 31.58
N LEU A 296 -87.58 6.72 31.51
CA LEU A 296 -88.21 5.43 31.86
C LEU A 296 -88.66 5.38 33.32
N TYR A 297 -87.84 5.89 34.24
CA TYR A 297 -88.18 5.99 35.65
C TYR A 297 -89.41 6.89 35.85
N GLU A 298 -89.45 8.06 35.20
CA GLU A 298 -90.60 8.97 35.27
C GLU A 298 -91.88 8.32 34.72
N LEU A 299 -91.79 7.60 33.59
CA LEU A 299 -92.90 6.82 33.03
C LEU A 299 -93.37 5.72 33.99
N SER A 300 -92.45 5.00 34.64
CA SER A 300 -92.78 3.98 35.63
C SER A 300 -93.48 4.56 36.86
N HIS A 301 -93.07 5.76 37.30
CA HIS A 301 -93.69 6.46 38.42
C HIS A 301 -95.09 6.96 38.06
N ARG A 302 -95.27 7.53 36.86
CA ARG A 302 -96.58 7.91 36.32
C ARG A 302 -97.53 6.69 36.23
N LEU A 303 -97.00 5.53 35.81
CA LEU A 303 -97.73 4.26 35.80
C LEU A 303 -98.17 3.81 37.19
N LYS A 304 -97.26 3.88 38.17
CA LYS A 304 -97.53 3.52 39.57
C LYS A 304 -98.59 4.43 40.20
N ASN A 305 -98.63 5.70 39.81
CA ASN A 305 -99.63 6.66 40.29
C ASN A 305 -100.97 6.60 39.52
N ALA A 306 -100.99 6.02 38.33
CA ALA A 306 -102.21 5.82 37.53
C ALA A 306 -103.06 4.61 37.99
N HIS A 307 -102.68 3.96 39.10
CA HIS A 307 -103.35 2.80 39.74
C HIS A 307 -104.70 3.16 40.39
N GLY A 308 -105.58 3.77 39.58
CA GLY A 308 -106.97 4.07 39.89
C GLY A 308 -107.84 4.28 38.63
N ASN A 309 -107.25 4.42 37.43
CA ASN A 309 -107.99 4.64 36.17
C ASN A 309 -107.62 3.56 35.13
N HIS A 310 -108.49 2.55 34.99
CA HIS A 310 -108.32 1.40 34.09
C HIS A 310 -108.24 1.75 32.58
N THR A 311 -108.68 2.93 32.16
CA THR A 311 -108.64 3.38 30.75
C THR A 311 -107.26 3.86 30.28
N THR A 312 -106.33 4.15 31.19
CA THR A 312 -104.97 4.62 30.85
C THR A 312 -103.94 3.49 30.68
N ILE A 313 -104.24 2.29 31.19
CA ILE A 313 -103.34 1.12 31.17
C ILE A 313 -103.13 0.56 29.76
N GLY A 314 -104.13 0.67 28.88
CA GLY A 314 -104.08 0.16 27.51
C GLY A 314 -103.04 0.83 26.61
N LYS A 315 -102.74 2.13 26.82
CA LYS A 315 -101.70 2.85 26.05
C LYS A 315 -100.27 2.52 26.51
N PHE A 316 -100.09 2.07 27.75
CA PHE A 316 -98.79 1.69 28.30
C PHE A 316 -98.39 0.26 27.94
N GLN A 317 -99.36 -0.66 27.83
CA GLN A 317 -99.09 -2.02 27.34
C GLN A 317 -98.57 -2.04 25.90
N THR A 318 -98.99 -1.10 25.05
CA THR A 318 -98.47 -0.95 23.68
C THR A 318 -97.00 -0.56 23.69
N GLY A 319 -96.60 0.44 24.49
CA GLY A 319 -95.19 0.85 24.62
C GLY A 319 -94.27 -0.23 25.20
N PHE A 320 -94.76 -1.07 26.12
CA PHE A 320 -93.99 -2.22 26.62
C PHE A 320 -93.90 -3.38 25.61
N LYS A 321 -94.94 -3.58 24.79
CA LYS A 321 -94.89 -4.53 23.66
C LYS A 321 -93.86 -4.11 22.61
N ASP A 322 -93.78 -2.82 22.31
CA ASP A 322 -92.80 -2.29 21.37
C ASP A 322 -91.37 -2.44 21.92
N LEU A 323 -91.13 -2.13 23.21
CA LEU A 323 -89.84 -2.40 23.88
C LEU A 323 -89.46 -3.89 23.92
N SER A 324 -90.43 -4.79 24.09
CA SER A 324 -90.17 -6.24 24.07
C SER A 324 -89.79 -6.77 22.68
N LYS A 325 -90.16 -6.03 21.61
CA LYS A 325 -89.76 -6.34 20.23
C LYS A 325 -88.41 -5.73 19.87
N GLU A 326 -88.09 -4.56 20.43
CA GLU A 326 -86.81 -3.89 20.20
C GLU A 326 -85.65 -4.55 20.95
N LEU A 327 -85.89 -5.20 22.10
CA LEU A 327 -84.82 -5.84 22.88
C LEU A 327 -84.11 -6.97 22.10
N PRO A 328 -84.83 -7.94 21.50
CA PRO A 328 -84.20 -9.00 20.70
C PRO A 328 -83.47 -8.47 19.46
N GLU A 329 -83.99 -7.41 18.85
CA GLU A 329 -83.35 -6.77 17.69
C GLU A 329 -82.05 -6.06 18.09
N LEU A 330 -82.02 -5.43 19.26
CA LEU A 330 -80.83 -4.80 19.83
C LEU A 330 -79.80 -5.86 20.27
N GLU A 331 -80.23 -6.96 20.89
CA GLU A 331 -79.38 -8.09 21.25
C GLU A 331 -78.76 -8.74 20.00
N SER A 332 -79.55 -8.96 18.95
CA SER A 332 -79.06 -9.46 17.66
C SER A 332 -78.02 -8.51 17.04
N LYS A 333 -78.28 -7.20 17.08
CA LYS A 333 -77.36 -6.20 16.51
C LYS A 333 -76.05 -6.11 17.30
N ILE A 334 -76.11 -6.22 18.62
CA ILE A 334 -74.92 -6.27 19.48
C ILE A 334 -74.12 -7.55 19.19
N ALA A 335 -74.79 -8.68 19.05
CA ALA A 335 -74.14 -9.94 18.69
C ALA A 335 -73.42 -9.87 17.33
N ASP A 336 -74.05 -9.25 16.32
CA ASP A 336 -73.46 -9.06 15.00
C ASP A 336 -72.22 -8.15 15.03
N ASP A 337 -72.29 -7.05 15.77
CA ASP A 337 -71.18 -6.10 15.89
C ASP A 337 -70.02 -6.68 16.70
N LEU A 338 -70.30 -7.51 17.71
CA LEU A 338 -69.28 -8.28 18.44
C LEU A 338 -68.61 -9.32 17.53
N CYS A 339 -69.40 -10.09 16.76
CA CYS A 339 -68.86 -11.05 15.79
C CYS A 339 -67.92 -10.39 14.77
N LYS A 340 -68.30 -9.22 14.24
CA LYS A 340 -67.44 -8.44 13.33
C LYS A 340 -66.16 -7.99 14.02
N THR A 341 -66.26 -7.53 15.26
CA THR A 341 -65.10 -7.09 16.05
C THR A 341 -64.14 -8.25 16.31
N PHE A 342 -64.65 -9.42 16.73
CA PHE A 342 -63.84 -10.62 16.92
C PHE A 342 -63.19 -11.09 15.62
N SER A 343 -63.88 -10.98 14.49
CA SER A 343 -63.32 -11.26 13.16
C SER A 343 -62.14 -10.36 12.82
N ILE A 344 -62.23 -9.06 13.12
CA ILE A 344 -61.12 -8.12 12.92
C ILE A 344 -59.95 -8.46 13.86
N VAL A 345 -60.21 -8.61 15.16
CA VAL A 345 -59.17 -8.91 16.16
C VAL A 345 -58.44 -10.22 15.84
N SER A 346 -59.18 -11.27 15.46
CA SER A 346 -58.60 -12.57 15.10
C SER A 346 -57.64 -12.49 13.91
N LYS A 347 -57.89 -11.61 12.94
CA LYS A 347 -57.00 -11.39 11.78
C LYS A 347 -55.76 -10.59 12.17
N THR A 348 -55.88 -9.64 13.10
CA THR A 348 -54.80 -8.72 13.45
C THR A 348 -53.81 -9.32 14.45
N ILE A 349 -54.29 -10.05 15.46
CA ILE A 349 -53.46 -10.56 16.56
C ILE A 349 -52.59 -11.75 16.11
N GLY A 350 -53.11 -12.60 15.24
CA GLY A 350 -52.37 -13.72 14.69
C GLY A 350 -51.78 -14.63 15.77
N ARG A 351 -50.45 -14.70 15.86
CA ARG A 351 -49.72 -15.63 16.75
C ARG A 351 -49.80 -15.28 18.23
N ASP A 352 -50.14 -14.04 18.60
CA ASP A 352 -50.12 -13.56 19.99
C ASP A 352 -51.47 -13.73 20.71
N TRP A 353 -52.33 -14.64 20.22
CA TRP A 353 -53.70 -14.82 20.72
C TRP A 353 -53.76 -15.37 22.14
N ASP A 354 -52.77 -16.16 22.55
CA ASP A 354 -52.66 -16.73 23.88
C ASP A 354 -52.36 -15.65 24.92
N ARG A 355 -51.50 -14.69 24.58
CA ARG A 355 -51.22 -13.51 25.39
C ARG A 355 -52.47 -12.64 25.50
N LEU A 356 -53.17 -12.40 24.39
CA LEU A 356 -54.45 -11.66 24.41
C LEU A 356 -55.42 -12.32 25.41
N TYR A 357 -55.63 -13.63 25.31
CA TYR A 357 -56.60 -14.35 26.13
C TYR A 357 -56.29 -14.26 27.64
N ARG A 358 -55.00 -14.23 28.01
CA ARG A 358 -54.57 -14.07 29.42
C ARG A 358 -54.83 -12.67 29.98
N GLU A 359 -54.86 -11.65 29.13
CA GLU A 359 -55.09 -10.25 29.52
C GLU A 359 -56.59 -9.88 29.53
N LEU A 360 -57.47 -10.77 29.03
CA LEU A 360 -58.92 -10.52 29.03
C LEU A 360 -59.50 -10.52 30.45
N LEU A 361 -60.44 -9.60 30.68
CA LEU A 361 -61.11 -9.44 31.97
C LEU A 361 -62.30 -10.41 32.07
N PHE A 362 -62.16 -11.46 32.89
CA PHE A 362 -63.24 -12.41 33.16
C PHE A 362 -64.06 -12.04 34.41
N HIS A 363 -65.38 -12.25 34.34
CA HIS A 363 -66.29 -12.11 35.47
C HIS A 363 -67.15 -13.38 35.62
N PRO A 364 -66.92 -14.22 36.66
CA PRO A 364 -65.96 -14.05 37.75
C PRO A 364 -64.48 -14.12 37.30
N LYS A 365 -63.56 -13.58 38.11
CA LYS A 365 -62.11 -13.65 37.82
C LYS A 365 -61.69 -15.12 37.78
N ARG A 366 -61.05 -15.53 36.67
CA ARG A 366 -60.58 -16.90 36.46
C ARG A 366 -59.15 -17.08 36.97
N GLY A 367 -58.85 -18.26 37.48
CA GLY A 367 -57.51 -18.59 37.99
C GLY A 367 -56.50 -18.88 36.87
N GLN A 368 -55.20 -18.80 37.17
CA GLN A 368 -54.13 -19.11 36.19
C GLN A 368 -54.19 -20.55 35.68
N GLU A 369 -54.63 -21.49 36.52
CA GLU A 369 -54.82 -22.90 36.12
C GLU A 369 -55.98 -23.06 35.14
N GLU A 370 -57.10 -22.37 35.36
CA GLU A 370 -58.27 -22.40 34.46
C GLU A 370 -57.92 -21.82 33.08
N LEU A 371 -57.23 -20.67 33.06
CA LEU A 371 -56.75 -20.06 31.81
C LEU A 371 -55.78 -20.97 31.07
N SER A 372 -54.86 -21.61 31.80
CA SER A 372 -53.90 -22.54 31.19
C SER A 372 -54.57 -23.80 30.63
N ASN A 373 -55.62 -24.29 31.29
CA ASN A 373 -56.41 -25.41 30.79
C ASN A 373 -57.18 -25.02 29.52
N ASP A 374 -57.77 -23.82 29.49
CA ASP A 374 -58.48 -23.33 28.32
C ASP A 374 -57.58 -23.16 27.11
N LEU A 375 -56.38 -22.58 27.30
CA LEU A 375 -55.38 -22.47 26.24
C LEU A 375 -54.97 -23.85 25.72
N LYS A 376 -54.74 -24.84 26.59
CA LYS A 376 -54.44 -26.22 26.16
C LYS A 376 -55.58 -26.84 25.36
N ILE A 377 -56.83 -26.62 25.76
CA ILE A 377 -58.01 -27.14 25.06
C ILE A 377 -58.10 -26.51 23.67
N ILE A 378 -57.96 -25.19 23.58
CA ILE A 378 -58.01 -24.46 22.30
C ILE A 378 -56.84 -24.89 21.41
N SER A 379 -55.60 -24.87 21.90
CA SER A 379 -54.43 -25.29 21.10
C SER A 379 -54.60 -26.71 20.54
N ARG A 380 -54.98 -27.68 21.39
CA ARG A 380 -55.20 -29.07 20.95
C ARG A 380 -56.28 -29.21 19.89
N LYS A 381 -57.37 -28.45 20.01
CA LYS A 381 -58.48 -28.46 19.03
C LYS A 381 -58.03 -28.04 17.62
N TYR A 382 -56.97 -27.21 17.52
CA TYR A 382 -56.50 -26.63 16.26
C TYR A 382 -55.07 -27.08 15.85
N GLU A 383 -54.52 -28.14 16.46
CA GLU A 383 -53.17 -28.68 16.15
C GLU A 383 -53.00 -29.18 14.71
N ARG A 384 -54.09 -29.56 14.02
CA ARG A 384 -54.05 -30.19 12.68
C ARG A 384 -54.43 -29.23 11.55
N GLY A 385 -53.69 -28.12 11.44
CA GLY A 385 -53.67 -27.31 10.21
C GLY A 385 -54.66 -26.14 10.13
N ASN A 386 -55.26 -25.73 11.26
CA ASN A 386 -56.11 -24.54 11.28
C ASN A 386 -55.30 -23.26 11.55
N THR A 387 -55.85 -22.13 11.15
CA THR A 387 -55.15 -20.84 11.23
C THR A 387 -55.17 -20.28 12.65
N PHE A 388 -54.17 -19.49 13.03
CA PHE A 388 -54.17 -18.77 14.32
C PHE A 388 -55.40 -17.88 14.51
N GLN A 389 -56.03 -17.47 13.41
CA GLN A 389 -57.29 -16.74 13.42
C GLN A 389 -58.41 -17.55 14.07
N ASP A 390 -58.51 -18.85 13.78
CA ASP A 390 -59.54 -19.73 14.34
C ASP A 390 -59.35 -19.96 15.85
N GLN A 391 -58.09 -20.08 16.28
CA GLN A 391 -57.74 -20.18 17.70
C GLN A 391 -58.11 -18.88 18.45
N THR A 392 -57.82 -17.72 17.87
CA THR A 392 -58.19 -16.43 18.44
C THR A 392 -59.71 -16.27 18.52
N MET A 393 -60.44 -16.72 17.50
CA MET A 393 -61.90 -16.65 17.47
C MET A 393 -62.54 -17.56 18.53
N ASP A 394 -62.04 -18.79 18.69
CA ASP A 394 -62.53 -19.73 19.73
C ASP A 394 -62.23 -19.20 21.14
N ALA A 395 -61.07 -18.54 21.32
CA ALA A 395 -60.70 -17.86 22.55
C ALA A 395 -61.67 -16.70 22.85
N LEU A 396 -61.93 -15.83 21.87
CA LEU A 396 -62.83 -14.67 22.04
C LEU A 396 -64.30 -15.08 22.23
N ASN A 397 -64.76 -16.17 21.63
CA ASN A 397 -66.12 -16.69 21.86
C ASN A 397 -66.28 -17.34 23.24
N LYS A 398 -65.17 -17.82 23.81
CA LYS A 398 -65.16 -18.43 25.14
C LYS A 398 -65.06 -17.40 26.27
N TRP A 399 -64.47 -16.23 25.97
CA TRP A 399 -64.51 -15.05 26.83
C TRP A 399 -65.89 -14.40 26.74
#